data_AF-A0A9X2VXC9-F1
#
_entry.id   AF-A0A9X2VXC9-F1
#
_cell.length_a   1.000
_cell.length_b   1.000
_cell.length_c   1.000
_cell.angle_alpha   90.00
_cell.angle_beta   90.00
_cell.angle_gamma   90.00
#
_symmetry.space_group_name_H-M   'P 1'
#
loop_
_entity.id
_entity.type
_entity.pdbx_description
1 polymer ?
#
loop_
_entity_poly.entity_id
_entity_poly.type
_entity_poly.pdbx_seq_one_letter_code
_entity_poly.pdbx_strand_id
1 'polypeptide(L)'
;VTAVRPDGTELLLAWGTQVDAQPIRANAAHEVEDESGAISEQRLAGYVAKYATKGTGKTEAADRPIKSQLEIDYLRVATHHRAMIQTAWDLGHLPQYAELNLVRWAHMLGFRGHFLSKSKAYSTTFRAIRGERRAFRAQETLDRLGYTADSVTVVNDWQWTGSGYANDAERELASAISERVREHRRRKYDAEENK
;
A
#
# COMPACT_ATOMS: atom_id res chain seq x y z
N VAL A 1 24.87 2.53 -10.18
CA VAL A 1 24.77 3.03 -8.78
C VAL A 1 25.71 2.21 -7.94
N THR A 2 26.54 2.80 -7.08
CA THR A 2 27.40 2.03 -6.17
C THR A 2 26.71 1.89 -4.81
N ALA A 3 26.68 0.67 -4.27
CA ALA A 3 26.24 0.40 -2.92
C ALA A 3 27.42 -0.13 -2.12
N VAL A 4 27.59 0.34 -0.89
CA VAL A 4 28.66 -0.11 -0.01
C VAL A 4 28.13 -1.29 0.81
N ARG A 5 28.84 -2.41 0.79
CA ARG A 5 28.54 -3.55 1.65
C ARG A 5 28.90 -3.24 3.10
N PRO A 6 28.33 -3.95 4.08
CA PRO A 6 28.67 -3.76 5.50
C PRO A 6 30.16 -3.95 5.82
N ASP A 7 30.89 -4.70 5.01
CA ASP A 7 32.35 -4.91 5.13
C ASP A 7 33.19 -3.79 4.47
N GLY A 8 32.53 -2.75 3.93
CA GLY A 8 33.19 -1.64 3.24
C GLY A 8 33.45 -1.87 1.76
N THR A 9 33.19 -3.07 1.22
CA THR A 9 33.39 -3.36 -0.20
C THR A 9 32.36 -2.63 -1.05
N GLU A 10 32.81 -1.93 -2.09
CA GLU A 10 31.89 -1.32 -3.06
C GLU A 10 31.32 -2.36 -4.01
N LEU A 11 29.99 -2.36 -4.15
CA LEU A 11 29.26 -3.13 -5.12
C LEU A 11 28.71 -2.20 -6.19
N LEU A 12 29.16 -2.39 -7.44
CA LEU A 12 28.57 -1.71 -8.57
C LEU A 12 27.22 -2.36 -8.90
N LEU A 13 26.13 -1.65 -8.59
CA LEU A 13 24.79 -2.01 -9.02
C LEU A 13 24.55 -1.44 -10.42
N ALA A 14 24.41 -2.35 -11.36
CA ALA A 14 23.91 -2.06 -12.70
C ALA A 14 22.55 -2.73 -12.87
N TRP A 15 21.67 -2.07 -13.59
CA TRP A 15 20.51 -2.74 -14.12
C TRP A 15 20.95 -3.66 -15.26
N GLY A 16 20.35 -4.84 -15.37
CA GLY A 16 20.62 -5.77 -16.48
C GLY A 16 20.18 -5.20 -17.84
N THR A 17 20.15 -6.05 -18.86
CA THR A 17 19.77 -5.63 -20.23
C THR A 17 18.28 -5.28 -20.38
N GLN A 18 17.44 -5.63 -19.40
CA GLN A 18 15.99 -5.40 -19.40
C GLN A 18 15.62 -4.12 -18.65
N VAL A 19 16.18 -2.98 -19.07
CA VAL A 19 15.74 -1.66 -18.59
C VAL A 19 14.88 -1.02 -19.66
N ASP A 20 13.57 -0.94 -19.42
CA ASP A 20 12.69 -0.07 -20.19
C ASP A 20 12.52 1.26 -19.44
N ALA A 21 13.44 2.19 -19.73
CA ALA A 21 13.37 3.55 -19.24
C ALA A 21 12.76 4.43 -20.33
N GLN A 22 11.47 4.74 -20.20
CA GLN A 22 10.80 5.70 -21.08
C GLN A 22 10.88 7.10 -20.46
N PRO A 23 11.56 8.07 -21.10
CA PRO A 23 11.46 9.45 -20.69
C PRO A 23 10.00 9.90 -20.85
N ILE A 24 9.43 10.57 -19.84
CA ILE A 24 8.18 11.30 -20.05
C ILE A 24 8.51 12.46 -20.98
N ARG A 25 8.26 12.27 -22.28
CA ARG A 25 8.48 13.27 -23.30
C ARG A 25 7.29 14.22 -23.31
N ALA A 26 7.54 15.50 -23.62
CA ALA A 26 6.49 16.53 -23.73
C ALA A 26 5.37 16.16 -24.72
N ASN A 27 5.61 15.24 -25.66
CA ASN A 27 4.56 14.75 -26.55
C ASN A 27 3.47 13.93 -25.84
N ALA A 28 3.73 13.37 -24.65
CA ALA A 28 2.74 12.72 -23.79
C ALA A 28 2.12 13.71 -22.78
N ALA A 29 2.52 15.00 -22.81
CA ALA A 29 1.99 15.99 -21.89
C ALA A 29 0.48 16.19 -22.09
N HIS A 30 -0.04 16.01 -23.30
CA HIS A 30 -1.48 15.99 -23.58
C HIS A 30 -2.27 14.93 -22.75
N GLU A 31 -1.61 13.88 -22.22
CA GLU A 31 -2.25 12.90 -21.33
C GLU A 31 -2.55 13.50 -19.94
N VAL A 32 -1.82 14.54 -19.54
CA VAL A 32 -1.92 15.20 -18.23
C VAL A 32 -2.28 16.70 -18.31
N GLU A 33 -2.17 17.31 -19.48
CA GLU A 33 -2.51 18.71 -19.76
C GLU A 33 -3.96 18.85 -20.25
N ASP A 34 -4.58 19.99 -19.99
CA ASP A 34 -5.87 20.38 -20.58
C ASP A 34 -5.72 20.98 -21.98
N GLU A 35 -6.82 21.46 -22.57
CA GLU A 35 -6.84 22.06 -23.92
C GLU A 35 -5.96 23.31 -24.04
N SER A 36 -5.55 23.91 -22.92
CA SER A 36 -4.67 25.08 -22.86
C SER A 36 -3.18 24.73 -22.69
N GLY A 37 -2.85 23.43 -22.57
CA GLY A 37 -1.49 22.98 -22.30
C GLY A 37 -1.08 23.10 -20.82
N ALA A 38 -2.03 23.38 -19.91
CA ALA A 38 -1.77 23.42 -18.48
C ALA A 38 -1.96 22.04 -17.86
N ILE A 39 -1.05 21.62 -16.97
CA ILE A 39 -1.18 20.33 -16.27
C ILE A 39 -2.44 20.35 -15.40
N SER A 40 -3.41 19.50 -15.74
CA SER A 40 -4.65 19.33 -15.00
C SER A 40 -4.42 18.41 -13.79
N GLU A 41 -4.77 18.88 -12.59
CA GLU A 41 -4.65 18.11 -11.35
C GLU A 41 -5.39 16.76 -11.43
N GLN A 42 -6.58 16.73 -12.03
CA GLN A 42 -7.36 15.51 -12.19
C GLN A 42 -6.68 14.50 -13.14
N ARG A 43 -6.14 14.96 -14.26
CA ARG A 43 -5.46 14.07 -15.22
C ARG A 43 -4.14 13.55 -14.66
N LEU A 44 -3.38 14.42 -13.97
CA LEU A 44 -2.18 14.03 -13.24
C LEU A 44 -2.48 12.98 -12.16
N ALA A 45 -3.54 13.19 -11.37
CA ALA A 45 -3.99 12.22 -10.37
C ALA A 45 -4.38 10.88 -11.01
N GLY A 46 -5.09 10.91 -12.15
CA GLY A 46 -5.44 9.73 -12.93
C GLY A 46 -4.21 8.98 -13.47
N TYR A 47 -3.22 9.71 -13.98
CA TYR A 47 -1.96 9.15 -14.45
C TYR A 47 -1.18 8.50 -13.29
N VAL A 48 -1.02 9.20 -12.16
CA VAL A 48 -0.40 8.63 -10.94
C VAL A 48 -1.15 7.38 -10.47
N ALA A 49 -2.49 7.43 -10.44
CA ALA A 49 -3.33 6.30 -10.05
C ALA A 49 -3.17 5.10 -11.01
N LYS A 50 -3.09 5.35 -12.32
CA LYS A 50 -2.82 4.33 -13.35
C LYS A 50 -1.54 3.58 -13.01
N TYR A 51 -0.42 4.26 -12.76
CA TYR A 51 0.84 3.57 -12.46
C TYR A 51 0.90 2.98 -11.05
N ALA A 52 0.24 3.61 -10.07
CA ALA A 52 0.11 3.05 -8.72
C ALA A 52 -0.70 1.75 -8.70
N THR A 53 -1.67 1.60 -9.59
CA THR A 53 -2.56 0.42 -9.67
C THR A 53 -2.15 -0.59 -10.74
N LYS A 54 -1.29 -0.22 -11.70
CA LYS A 54 -0.79 -1.12 -12.77
C LYS A 54 -0.08 -2.37 -12.23
N GLY A 55 0.37 -2.36 -10.98
CA GLY A 55 0.96 -3.51 -10.29
C GLY A 55 0.08 -4.17 -9.21
N THR A 56 -1.07 -3.58 -8.83
CA THR A 56 -1.87 -4.08 -7.71
C THR A 56 -2.75 -5.29 -8.05
N GLY A 57 -2.85 -5.65 -9.33
CA GLY A 57 -3.59 -6.83 -9.79
C GLY A 57 -2.81 -8.14 -9.77
N LYS A 58 -1.50 -8.13 -9.45
CA LYS A 58 -0.70 -9.35 -9.33
C LYS A 58 -0.70 -9.84 -7.89
N THR A 59 -1.68 -10.67 -7.58
CA THR A 59 -1.89 -11.36 -6.30
C THR A 59 -0.85 -12.48 -6.05
N GLU A 60 0.42 -12.26 -6.40
CA GLU A 60 1.47 -13.29 -6.38
C GLU A 60 2.53 -13.07 -5.28
N ALA A 61 2.21 -12.30 -4.24
CA ALA A 61 3.11 -12.06 -3.11
C ALA A 61 2.49 -12.54 -1.80
N ALA A 62 3.35 -12.88 -0.84
CA ALA A 62 2.92 -13.20 0.52
C ALA A 62 2.29 -11.97 1.18
N ASP A 63 1.08 -12.12 1.71
CA ASP A 63 0.29 -11.08 2.37
C ASP A 63 0.63 -10.90 3.86
N ARG A 64 1.44 -11.81 4.40
CA ARG A 64 1.81 -11.86 5.81
C ARG A 64 3.31 -12.16 6.01
N PRO A 65 3.89 -11.75 7.14
CA PRO A 65 5.25 -12.14 7.51
C PRO A 65 5.47 -13.65 7.45
N ILE A 66 6.58 -14.03 6.83
CA ILE A 66 7.06 -15.42 6.75
C ILE A 66 7.76 -15.74 8.06
N LYS A 67 7.47 -16.92 8.63
CA LYS A 67 8.02 -17.34 9.93
C LYS A 67 8.95 -18.54 9.86
N SER A 68 9.00 -19.24 8.73
CA SER A 68 9.84 -20.43 8.58
C SER A 68 10.16 -20.72 7.12
N GLN A 69 11.20 -21.53 6.88
CA GLN A 69 11.53 -22.06 5.55
C GLN A 69 10.35 -22.85 4.95
N LEU A 70 9.65 -23.63 5.78
CA LEU A 70 8.48 -24.39 5.37
C LEU A 70 7.38 -23.49 4.77
N GLU A 71 7.16 -22.30 5.36
CA GLU A 71 6.21 -21.34 4.80
C GLU A 71 6.64 -20.82 3.42
N ILE A 72 7.96 -20.66 3.19
CA ILE A 72 8.50 -20.30 1.87
C ILE A 72 8.25 -21.43 0.89
N ASP A 73 8.49 -22.68 1.28
CA ASP A 73 8.38 -23.86 0.39
C ASP A 73 6.94 -24.07 -0.11
N TYR A 74 5.94 -23.85 0.75
CA TYR A 74 4.53 -24.01 0.40
C TYR A 74 3.83 -22.76 -0.14
N LEU A 75 4.55 -21.64 -0.25
CA LEU A 75 3.96 -20.39 -0.74
C LEU A 75 3.51 -20.56 -2.21
N ARG A 76 2.29 -20.14 -2.55
CA ARG A 76 1.78 -20.19 -3.93
C ARG A 76 2.14 -18.91 -4.67
N VAL A 77 3.37 -18.85 -5.19
CA VAL A 77 3.91 -17.69 -5.93
C VAL A 77 4.77 -18.15 -7.11
N ALA A 78 4.97 -17.28 -8.10
CA ALA A 78 5.88 -17.56 -9.21
C ALA A 78 7.32 -17.84 -8.74
N THR A 79 8.05 -18.65 -9.50
CA THR A 79 9.44 -19.07 -9.17
C THR A 79 10.36 -17.89 -8.89
N HIS A 80 10.24 -16.81 -9.67
CA HIS A 80 11.04 -15.60 -9.48
C HIS A 80 10.72 -14.89 -8.15
N HIS A 81 9.44 -14.77 -7.78
CA HIS A 81 9.02 -14.19 -6.50
C HIS A 81 9.55 -15.01 -5.32
N ARG A 82 9.44 -16.35 -5.39
CA ARG A 82 10.01 -17.23 -4.35
C ARG A 82 11.52 -17.04 -4.22
N ALA A 83 12.25 -16.93 -5.32
CA ALA A 83 13.70 -16.71 -5.29
C ALA A 83 14.09 -15.40 -4.59
N MET A 84 13.34 -14.32 -4.84
CA MET A 84 13.55 -13.04 -4.14
C MET A 84 13.24 -13.14 -2.64
N ILE A 85 12.14 -13.80 -2.28
CA ILE A 85 11.76 -14.06 -0.88
C ILE A 85 12.86 -14.86 -0.17
N GLN A 86 13.32 -15.95 -0.79
CA GLN A 86 14.38 -16.81 -0.26
C GLN A 86 15.68 -16.01 -0.08
N THR A 87 16.06 -15.20 -1.07
CA THR A 87 17.26 -14.37 -1.00
C THR A 87 17.18 -13.39 0.17
N ALA A 88 16.04 -12.71 0.36
CA ALA A 88 15.84 -11.82 1.51
C ALA A 88 15.86 -12.58 2.85
N TRP A 89 15.31 -13.80 2.89
CA TRP A 89 15.33 -14.68 4.05
C TRP A 89 16.76 -15.08 4.43
N ASP A 90 17.55 -15.55 3.48
CA ASP A 90 18.92 -16.01 3.68
C ASP A 90 19.84 -14.86 4.10
N LEU A 91 19.76 -13.72 3.39
CA LEU A 91 20.52 -12.52 3.74
C LEU A 91 20.14 -11.97 5.12
N GLY A 92 18.87 -12.13 5.53
CA GLY A 92 18.39 -11.69 6.84
C GLY A 92 18.97 -12.47 8.02
N HIS A 93 19.55 -13.65 7.81
CA HIS A 93 20.23 -14.42 8.84
C HIS A 93 21.72 -14.06 8.98
N LEU A 94 22.25 -13.21 8.10
CA LEU A 94 23.63 -12.77 8.15
C LEU A 94 23.77 -11.59 9.13
N PRO A 95 24.65 -11.67 10.15
CA PRO A 95 24.78 -10.63 11.19
C PRO A 95 25.04 -9.23 10.64
N GLN A 96 25.80 -9.14 9.53
CA GLN A 96 26.15 -7.87 8.90
C GLN A 96 24.95 -7.13 8.27
N TYR A 97 23.80 -7.79 8.09
CA TYR A 97 22.57 -7.18 7.58
C TYR A 97 21.46 -7.06 8.63
N ALA A 98 21.78 -7.28 9.92
CA ALA A 98 20.79 -7.29 10.99
C ALA A 98 19.91 -6.03 11.03
N GLU A 99 20.49 -4.84 10.79
CA GLU A 99 19.76 -3.57 10.81
C GLU A 99 18.69 -3.45 9.72
N LEU A 100 18.84 -4.18 8.60
CA LEU A 100 17.91 -4.13 7.47
C LEU A 100 16.61 -4.90 7.77
N ASN A 101 16.59 -5.76 8.79
CA ASN A 101 15.43 -6.55 9.19
C ASN A 101 14.84 -7.39 8.03
N LEU A 102 15.68 -7.97 7.16
CA LEU A 102 15.23 -8.60 5.91
C LEU A 102 14.27 -9.78 6.13
N VAL A 103 14.48 -10.61 7.16
CA VAL A 103 13.57 -11.72 7.52
C VAL A 103 12.16 -11.20 7.79
N ARG A 104 12.03 -10.13 8.58
CA ARG A 104 10.75 -9.49 8.91
C ARG A 104 9.98 -9.03 7.67
N TRP A 105 10.71 -8.62 6.63
CA TRP A 105 10.17 -8.07 5.39
C TRP A 105 10.32 -9.01 4.19
N ALA A 106 10.66 -10.30 4.41
CA ALA A 106 10.89 -11.25 3.31
C ALA A 106 9.63 -11.44 2.45
N HIS A 107 8.45 -11.43 3.08
CA HIS A 107 7.15 -11.44 2.39
C HIS A 107 6.92 -10.23 1.46
N MET A 108 7.61 -9.12 1.73
CA MET A 108 7.65 -7.92 0.91
C MET A 108 8.97 -7.81 0.10
N LEU A 109 9.57 -8.95 -0.24
CA LEU A 109 10.81 -9.03 -1.04
C LEU A 109 12.01 -8.32 -0.38
N GLY A 110 12.06 -8.33 0.95
CA GLY A 110 13.10 -7.66 1.74
C GLY A 110 12.92 -6.14 1.86
N PHE A 111 11.84 -5.60 1.32
CA PHE A 111 11.60 -4.17 1.29
C PHE A 111 10.70 -3.72 2.45
N ARG A 112 11.21 -2.79 3.26
CA ARG A 112 10.67 -2.37 4.55
C ARG A 112 9.53 -1.34 4.47
N GLY A 113 9.11 -0.90 3.27
CA GLY A 113 7.87 -0.14 3.08
C GLY A 113 7.88 0.96 1.99
N HIS A 114 6.72 1.07 1.32
CA HIS A 114 6.31 1.91 0.18
C HIS A 114 6.91 1.60 -1.19
N PHE A 115 6.12 1.00 -2.09
CA PHE A 115 6.40 0.82 -3.53
C PHE A 115 6.73 2.13 -4.29
N LEU A 116 6.72 3.25 -3.58
CA LEU A 116 7.07 4.58 -4.05
C LEU A 116 8.34 5.02 -3.33
N SER A 117 9.40 5.27 -4.07
CA SER A 117 10.53 6.05 -3.59
C SER A 117 10.08 7.50 -3.42
N LYS A 118 10.26 8.06 -2.22
CA LYS A 118 9.97 9.47 -1.96
C LYS A 118 11.24 10.28 -2.19
N SER A 119 11.22 11.17 -3.18
CA SER A 119 12.29 12.14 -3.33
C SER A 119 12.20 13.16 -2.21
N LYS A 120 13.32 13.45 -1.52
CA LYS A 120 13.37 14.51 -0.51
C LYS A 120 13.03 15.90 -1.08
N ALA A 121 13.30 16.12 -2.37
CA ALA A 121 13.08 17.41 -3.02
C ALA A 121 11.65 17.57 -3.56
N TYR A 122 10.97 16.48 -3.91
CA TYR A 122 9.70 16.53 -4.65
C TYR A 122 8.53 15.81 -3.97
N SER A 123 8.74 15.17 -2.81
CA SER A 123 7.69 14.44 -2.10
C SER A 123 7.36 15.05 -0.75
N THR A 124 6.06 15.20 -0.45
CA THR A 124 5.58 15.56 0.89
C THR A 124 5.32 14.31 1.76
N THR A 125 5.15 14.51 3.06
CA THR A 125 4.91 13.40 3.99
C THR A 125 3.44 12.94 3.92
N PHE A 126 3.18 11.65 4.17
CA PHE A 126 1.79 11.18 4.30
C PHE A 126 1.06 11.82 5.48
N ARG A 127 1.81 12.28 6.49
CA ARG A 127 1.26 13.06 7.61
C ARG A 127 0.71 14.39 7.11
N ALA A 128 1.48 15.13 6.30
CA ALA A 128 1.03 16.40 5.72
C ALA A 128 -0.22 16.20 4.84
N ILE A 129 -0.20 15.23 3.92
CA ILE A 129 -1.37 14.92 3.07
C ILE A 129 -2.60 14.56 3.91
N ARG A 130 -2.44 13.77 4.98
CA ARG A 130 -3.55 13.42 5.88
C ARG A 130 -4.06 14.63 6.66
N GLY A 131 -3.18 15.55 7.04
CA GLY A 131 -3.54 16.82 7.68
C GLY A 131 -4.38 17.71 6.77
N GLU A 132 -3.90 17.95 5.55
CA GLU A 132 -4.61 18.69 4.49
C GLU A 132 -6.01 18.13 4.24
N ARG A 133 -6.12 16.80 4.03
CA ARG A 133 -7.42 16.15 3.83
C ARG A 133 -8.35 16.29 5.04
N ARG A 134 -7.82 16.19 6.26
CA ARG A 134 -8.62 16.39 7.48
C ARG A 134 -9.15 17.83 7.54
N ALA A 135 -8.31 18.82 7.27
CA ALA A 135 -8.71 20.23 7.27
C ALA A 135 -9.79 20.51 6.21
N PHE A 136 -9.59 20.03 4.99
CA PHE A 136 -10.58 20.14 3.92
C PHE A 136 -11.93 19.53 4.30
N ARG A 137 -11.94 18.30 4.84
CA ARG A 137 -13.18 17.62 5.27
C ARG A 137 -13.86 18.32 6.45
N ALA A 138 -13.08 18.88 7.37
CA ALA A 138 -13.61 19.68 8.46
C ALA A 138 -14.31 20.93 7.92
N GLN A 139 -13.66 21.66 7.00
CA GLN A 139 -14.23 22.84 6.36
C GLN A 139 -15.50 22.52 5.56
N GLU A 140 -15.47 21.48 4.71
CA GLU A 140 -16.63 21.01 3.94
C GLU A 140 -17.83 20.68 4.86
N THR A 141 -17.56 20.12 6.04
CA THR A 141 -18.59 19.82 7.03
C THR A 141 -19.15 21.09 7.68
N LEU A 142 -18.29 22.05 8.02
CA LEU A 142 -18.68 23.35 8.57
C LEU A 142 -19.55 24.13 7.59
N ASP A 143 -19.12 24.22 6.33
CA ASP A 143 -19.84 24.93 5.27
C ASP A 143 -21.24 24.33 5.06
N ARG A 144 -21.34 23.00 4.99
CA ARG A 144 -22.61 22.29 4.84
C ARG A 144 -23.57 22.52 6.01
N LEU A 145 -23.05 22.72 7.20
CA LEU A 145 -23.84 22.94 8.41
C LEU A 145 -24.06 24.43 8.72
N GLY A 146 -23.45 25.34 7.95
CA GLY A 146 -23.55 26.80 8.14
C GLY A 146 -22.80 27.32 9.36
N TYR A 147 -21.77 26.62 9.82
CA TYR A 147 -20.95 27.01 10.97
C TYR A 147 -19.56 27.51 10.53
N THR A 148 -18.92 28.29 11.40
CA THR A 148 -17.50 28.65 11.27
C THR A 148 -16.66 27.86 12.27
N ALA A 149 -15.36 27.71 12.03
CA ALA A 149 -14.49 26.95 12.93
C ALA A 149 -14.53 27.47 14.37
N ASP A 150 -14.62 28.79 14.54
CA ASP A 150 -14.67 29.47 15.84
C ASP A 150 -16.00 29.24 16.57
N SER A 151 -17.05 28.81 15.84
CA SER A 151 -18.36 28.49 16.41
C SER A 151 -18.51 27.03 16.85
N VAL A 152 -17.47 26.19 16.66
CA VAL A 152 -17.49 24.76 16.96
C VAL A 152 -16.48 24.40 18.05
N THR A 153 -16.99 24.03 19.22
CA THR A 153 -16.18 23.42 20.28
C THR A 153 -16.02 21.93 20.03
N VAL A 154 -14.79 21.50 19.74
CA VAL A 154 -14.47 20.07 19.59
C VAL A 154 -14.29 19.45 20.97
N VAL A 155 -15.26 18.64 21.39
CA VAL A 155 -15.14 17.80 22.59
C VAL A 155 -14.54 16.46 22.19
N ASN A 156 -13.25 16.25 22.45
CA ASN A 156 -12.57 14.96 22.27
C ASN A 156 -12.63 14.12 23.55
N ASP A 157 -13.82 13.98 24.13
CA ASP A 157 -14.03 13.08 25.25
C ASP A 157 -14.51 11.74 24.73
N TRP A 158 -13.62 10.75 24.77
CA TRP A 158 -13.92 9.39 24.39
C TRP A 158 -13.74 8.51 25.61
N GLN A 159 -14.87 8.05 26.16
CA GLN A 159 -14.88 6.99 27.14
C GLN A 159 -15.08 5.64 26.46
N TRP A 160 -14.34 4.64 26.92
CA TRP A 160 -14.56 3.27 26.48
C TRP A 160 -15.88 2.76 27.05
N THR A 161 -16.87 2.52 26.18
CA THR A 161 -18.20 2.03 26.59
C THR A 161 -18.27 0.50 26.66
N GLY A 162 -17.32 -0.20 26.01
CA GLY A 162 -17.32 -1.66 25.93
C GLY A 162 -16.83 -2.17 24.59
N SER A 163 -16.65 -3.49 24.49
CA SER A 163 -16.36 -4.18 23.23
C SER A 163 -17.10 -5.51 23.18
N GLY A 164 -17.71 -5.84 22.05
CA GLY A 164 -18.56 -7.03 21.89
C GLY A 164 -20.03 -6.66 21.77
N TYR A 165 -20.91 -7.65 21.88
CA TYR A 165 -22.35 -7.48 21.81
C TYR A 165 -22.89 -7.14 23.19
N ALA A 166 -23.71 -6.09 23.31
CA ALA A 166 -24.28 -5.67 24.58
C ALA A 166 -25.34 -6.65 25.09
N ASN A 167 -25.97 -7.42 24.20
CA ASN A 167 -26.98 -8.42 24.51
C ASN A 167 -27.04 -9.53 23.43
N ASP A 168 -27.88 -10.52 23.67
CA ASP A 168 -28.05 -11.66 22.76
C ASP A 168 -28.68 -11.28 21.42
N ALA A 169 -29.55 -10.26 21.38
CA ALA A 169 -30.15 -9.79 20.13
C ALA A 169 -29.10 -9.16 19.19
N GLU A 170 -28.16 -8.37 19.72
CA GLU A 170 -27.05 -7.83 18.94
C GLU A 170 -26.11 -8.93 18.44
N ARG A 171 -25.85 -9.95 19.27
CA ARG A 171 -25.06 -11.13 18.89
C ARG A 171 -25.73 -11.91 17.76
N GLU A 172 -27.04 -12.11 17.85
CA GLU A 172 -27.83 -12.81 16.84
C GLU A 172 -27.82 -12.03 15.52
N LEU A 173 -28.06 -10.71 15.57
CA LEU A 173 -28.03 -9.83 14.41
C LEU A 173 -26.66 -9.85 13.70
N ALA A 174 -25.58 -9.75 14.48
CA ALA A 174 -24.23 -9.81 13.94
C ALA A 174 -23.89 -11.18 13.33
N SER A 175 -24.39 -12.27 13.92
CA SER A 175 -24.22 -13.63 13.39
C SER A 175 -24.95 -13.79 12.06
N ALA A 176 -26.20 -13.32 11.96
CA ALA A 176 -26.98 -13.34 10.72
C ALA A 176 -26.31 -12.52 9.60
N ILE A 177 -25.75 -11.34 9.92
CA ILE A 177 -24.98 -10.54 8.95
C ILE A 177 -23.73 -11.30 8.49
N SER A 178 -22.99 -11.90 9.43
CA SER A 178 -21.79 -12.68 9.12
C SER A 178 -22.10 -13.86 8.19
N GLU A 179 -23.16 -14.61 8.49
CA GLU A 179 -23.63 -15.72 7.65
C GLU A 179 -24.00 -15.24 6.24
N ARG A 180 -24.79 -14.17 6.13
CA ARG A 180 -25.16 -13.57 4.85
C ARG A 180 -23.94 -13.16 4.03
N VAL A 181 -22.93 -12.53 4.66
CA VAL A 181 -21.69 -12.14 3.98
C VAL A 181 -20.91 -13.36 3.50
N ARG A 182 -20.84 -14.42 4.30
CA ARG A 182 -20.16 -15.69 3.94
C ARG A 182 -20.86 -16.38 2.77
N GLU A 183 -22.19 -16.44 2.78
CA GLU A 183 -22.97 -16.98 1.67
C GLU A 183 -22.78 -16.16 0.39
N HIS A 184 -22.84 -14.83 0.47
CA HIS A 184 -22.63 -13.97 -0.68
C HIS A 184 -21.25 -14.18 -1.30
N ARG A 185 -20.19 -14.31 -0.48
CA ARG A 185 -18.85 -14.66 -0.98
C ARG A 185 -18.84 -16.02 -1.66
N ARG A 186 -19.46 -17.04 -1.06
CA ARG A 186 -19.51 -18.40 -1.64
C ARG A 186 -20.21 -18.40 -3.00
N ARG A 187 -21.40 -17.82 -3.09
CA ARG A 187 -22.15 -17.70 -4.36
C ARG A 187 -21.34 -16.96 -5.44
N LYS A 188 -20.59 -15.93 -5.05
CA LYS A 188 -19.71 -15.21 -5.98
C LYS A 188 -18.60 -16.12 -6.52
N TYR A 189 -17.93 -16.89 -5.66
CA TYR A 189 -16.92 -17.87 -6.08
C TYR A 189 -17.52 -18.97 -6.98
N ASP A 190 -18.66 -19.54 -6.60
CA ASP A 190 -19.33 -20.58 -7.39
C ASP A 190 -19.75 -20.08 -8.79
N ALA A 191 -20.10 -18.79 -8.91
CA ALA A 191 -20.44 -18.16 -10.18
C ALA A 191 -19.20 -17.79 -11.03
N GLU A 192 -18.03 -17.62 -10.40
CA GLU A 192 -16.75 -17.40 -11.07
C GLU A 192 -16.11 -18.71 -11.56
N GLU A 193 -16.30 -19.84 -10.86
CA GLU A 193 -15.82 -21.18 -11.30
C GLU A 193 -16.68 -21.82 -12.41
N ASN A 194 -17.96 -21.46 -12.52
CA ASN A 194 -18.87 -22.00 -13.55
C ASN A 194 -18.89 -21.18 -14.86
N LYS A 195 -17.88 -20.34 -15.10
CA LYS A 195 -17.69 -19.55 -16.33
C LYS A 195 -16.40 -19.96 -17.02
#